data_AF-A0A1R4FXA7-F1
#
_entry.id   AF-A0A1R4FXA7-F1
#
_cell.length_a   1.000
_cell.length_b   1.000
_cell.length_c   1.000
_cell.angle_alpha   90.00
_cell.angle_beta   90.00
_cell.angle_gamma   90.00
#
_symmetry.space_group_name_H-M   'P 1'
#
loop_
_entity.id
_entity.type
_entity.pdbx_description
1 polymer ?
#
loop_
_entity_poly.entity_id
_entity_poly.type
_entity_poly.pdbx_seq_one_letter_code
_entity_poly.pdbx_strand_id
1 'polypeptide(L)'
;MTRVAVIGGGMAGLTAARRLALDGAEVVLFEGSSRLGGLLERGMLGGGMRVGVTSADGSRKHGDDSEEGGSWQADPLARFTGEANTDDARVQGDAATPLEAVRDPLAIDIGAEAFAVRGGAVESLIRALGLENELVEPRALGSWGLGAAGAYPLPKGGLLGIPAGPDAPGLLEAVGPEGVEAVRAEASLDPAVGADAENLAELVRARFGPLVLDRLVAPVTRGVYSLDPSLVDHRVLAPGLIDRLAEHGSLSLAIASQRRAASPGALVRGIRGGMQRLVDALAADCVRLGVDIRLDAPAAIRDGSAVRPRPAAGPVVRPCPTASGPVIRFLPAATDLDAGPGSDPGSGSVPGLGRGWLAERPSGSAHGRAGGEHFDRVLVTTASAIGDAADPVPSEVVALLVEAPELDGAPRGTGVLVADAPGVAAKALTHVTAKWPWLDERTPAGAHVLRLSYGPRPARSDEQGAAAPVTTEPRPPAEEHDGGFAPPPRALTAGLPDAEVAALALADASRILDVPLDASRLRGLARREWRMPAPAARVGRAAQLERIRAELDALPGLDACGTWIDGTGLASVIPGAERAAERILR
;
A
#
# COMPACT_ATOMS: atom_id res chain seq x y z
N MET A 1 -21.10 -29.18 -9.76
CA MET A 1 -20.07 -28.14 -9.94
C MET A 1 -20.18 -27.26 -8.71
N THR A 2 -19.10 -27.08 -7.94
CA THR A 2 -19.15 -26.27 -6.71
C THR A 2 -19.26 -24.80 -7.11
N ARG A 3 -20.24 -24.08 -6.58
CA ARG A 3 -20.45 -22.65 -6.84
C ARG A 3 -19.76 -21.82 -5.76
N VAL A 4 -18.77 -21.01 -6.14
CA VAL A 4 -17.91 -20.27 -5.22
C VAL A 4 -18.06 -18.76 -5.45
N ALA A 5 -18.32 -18.02 -4.38
CA ALA A 5 -18.23 -16.56 -4.40
C ALA A 5 -16.81 -16.11 -4.01
N VAL A 6 -16.21 -15.22 -4.78
CA VAL A 6 -14.95 -14.55 -4.43
C VAL A 6 -15.25 -13.08 -4.15
N ILE A 7 -14.87 -12.59 -2.96
CA ILE A 7 -15.14 -11.21 -2.55
C ILE A 7 -13.87 -10.36 -2.65
N GLY A 8 -13.89 -9.39 -3.56
CA GLY A 8 -12.81 -8.46 -3.89
C GLY A 8 -12.09 -8.82 -5.19
N GLY A 9 -12.01 -7.88 -6.13
CA GLY A 9 -11.39 -7.98 -7.45
C GLY A 9 -9.95 -7.48 -7.51
N GLY A 10 -9.24 -7.51 -6.37
CA GLY A 10 -7.79 -7.30 -6.34
C GLY A 10 -7.00 -8.50 -6.85
N MET A 11 -5.67 -8.40 -6.84
CA MET A 11 -4.80 -9.51 -7.28
C MET A 11 -5.06 -10.84 -6.57
N ALA A 12 -5.36 -10.81 -5.27
CA ALA A 12 -5.71 -12.01 -4.51
C ALA A 12 -6.99 -12.68 -5.06
N GLY A 13 -8.06 -11.89 -5.23
CA GLY A 13 -9.34 -12.40 -5.70
C GLY A 13 -9.31 -12.88 -7.14
N LEU A 14 -8.68 -12.13 -8.03
CA LEU A 14 -8.51 -12.55 -9.42
C LEU A 14 -7.66 -13.83 -9.54
N THR A 15 -6.58 -13.94 -8.75
CA THR A 15 -5.74 -15.15 -8.74
C THR A 15 -6.53 -16.35 -8.23
N ALA A 16 -7.29 -16.18 -7.15
CA ALA A 16 -8.09 -17.25 -6.60
C ALA A 16 -9.26 -17.65 -7.52
N ALA A 17 -9.97 -16.68 -8.10
CA ALA A 17 -11.05 -16.94 -9.06
C ALA A 17 -10.54 -17.72 -10.28
N ARG A 18 -9.40 -17.30 -10.85
CA ARG A 18 -8.74 -18.03 -11.92
C ARG A 18 -8.43 -19.47 -11.52
N ARG A 19 -7.85 -19.68 -10.33
CA ARG A 19 -7.48 -21.02 -9.87
C ARG A 19 -8.71 -21.90 -9.65
N LEU A 20 -9.74 -21.39 -9.00
CA LEU A 20 -11.01 -22.08 -8.78
C LEU A 20 -11.67 -22.49 -10.11
N ALA A 21 -11.66 -21.60 -11.11
CA ALA A 21 -12.23 -21.88 -12.42
C ALA A 21 -11.42 -22.95 -13.18
N LEU A 22 -10.08 -22.92 -13.10
CA LEU A 22 -9.22 -23.98 -13.64
C LEU A 22 -9.48 -25.34 -12.99
N ASP A 23 -9.82 -25.35 -11.70
CA ASP A 23 -10.19 -26.55 -10.94
C ASP A 23 -11.67 -26.95 -11.15
N GLY A 24 -12.40 -26.27 -12.05
CA GLY A 24 -13.75 -26.63 -12.49
C GLY A 24 -14.88 -26.12 -11.59
N ALA A 25 -14.65 -25.11 -10.75
CA ALA A 25 -15.70 -24.45 -9.98
C ALA A 25 -16.48 -23.44 -10.84
N GLU A 26 -17.77 -23.24 -10.53
CA GLU A 26 -18.54 -22.09 -11.03
C GLU A 26 -18.22 -20.90 -10.14
N VAL A 27 -17.63 -19.83 -10.67
CA VAL A 27 -17.11 -18.73 -9.87
C VAL A 27 -17.84 -17.44 -10.18
N VAL A 28 -18.29 -16.75 -9.13
CA VAL A 28 -18.78 -15.36 -9.20
C VAL A 28 -17.85 -14.49 -8.36
N LEU A 29 -17.24 -13.48 -8.98
CA LEU A 29 -16.38 -12.51 -8.32
C LEU A 29 -17.14 -11.20 -8.13
N PHE A 30 -17.20 -10.73 -6.88
CA PHE A 30 -17.82 -9.46 -6.50
C PHE A 30 -16.75 -8.42 -6.20
N GLU A 31 -16.73 -7.33 -6.95
CA GLU A 31 -15.87 -6.17 -6.72
C GLU A 31 -16.72 -4.97 -6.34
N GLY A 32 -16.36 -4.32 -5.24
CA GLY A 32 -17.15 -3.21 -4.69
C GLY A 32 -17.03 -1.91 -5.47
N SER A 33 -15.94 -1.73 -6.23
CA SER A 33 -15.70 -0.56 -7.06
C SER A 33 -16.00 -0.81 -8.54
N SER A 34 -15.90 0.26 -9.34
CA SER A 34 -16.04 0.21 -10.79
C SER A 34 -14.79 -0.33 -11.51
N ARG A 35 -13.77 -0.81 -10.78
CA ARG A 35 -12.53 -1.32 -11.37
C ARG A 35 -11.94 -2.54 -10.64
N LEU A 36 -11.21 -3.35 -11.40
CA LEU A 36 -10.37 -4.42 -10.86
C LEU A 36 -8.96 -3.93 -10.50
N GLY A 37 -8.22 -4.76 -9.76
CA GLY A 37 -6.79 -4.59 -9.47
C GLY A 37 -6.47 -4.19 -8.03
N GLY A 38 -7.43 -3.64 -7.29
CA GLY A 38 -7.22 -3.21 -5.90
C GLY A 38 -6.08 -2.21 -5.80
N LEU A 39 -5.02 -2.53 -5.04
CA LEU A 39 -3.85 -1.64 -4.85
C LEU A 39 -2.97 -1.47 -6.11
N LEU A 40 -3.13 -2.32 -7.13
CA LEU A 40 -2.54 -2.07 -8.44
C LEU A 40 -3.46 -1.11 -9.17
N GLU A 41 -2.93 0.08 -9.44
CA GLU A 41 -3.70 1.20 -10.00
C GLU A 41 -2.80 2.09 -10.86
N ARG A 42 -3.39 2.61 -11.94
CA ARG A 42 -2.79 3.64 -12.78
C ARG A 42 -3.09 5.03 -12.23
N GLY A 43 -2.06 5.86 -12.11
CA GLY A 43 -2.19 7.32 -12.01
C GLY A 43 -1.99 7.94 -13.39
N MET A 44 -2.73 9.01 -13.69
CA MET A 44 -2.58 9.78 -14.93
C MET A 44 -1.85 11.09 -14.65
N LEU A 45 -0.78 11.36 -15.38
CA LEU A 45 0.01 12.59 -15.31
C LEU A 45 -0.14 13.38 -16.61
N GLY A 46 -0.43 14.69 -16.52
CA GLY A 46 -0.74 15.52 -17.69
C GLY A 46 -2.21 15.40 -18.12
N GLY A 47 -2.64 16.24 -19.07
CA GLY A 47 -4.06 16.34 -19.48
C GLY A 47 -4.81 17.61 -19.02
N GLY A 48 -4.09 18.71 -18.74
CA GLY A 48 -4.73 20.02 -18.57
C GLY A 48 -5.03 20.45 -17.14
N MET A 49 -4.22 20.06 -16.15
CA MET A 49 -4.30 20.69 -14.84
C MET A 49 -3.71 22.10 -14.89
N ARG A 50 -4.55 23.12 -15.07
CA ARG A 50 -4.17 24.51 -14.82
C ARG A 50 -3.98 24.66 -13.33
N VAL A 51 -2.74 24.68 -12.86
CA VAL A 51 -2.43 25.21 -11.53
C VAL A 51 -2.81 26.69 -11.58
N GLY A 52 -3.98 27.02 -11.04
CA GLY A 52 -4.43 28.39 -10.92
C GLY A 52 -3.47 29.14 -10.00
N VAL A 53 -2.54 29.87 -10.60
CA VAL A 53 -1.84 30.95 -9.90
C VAL A 53 -2.93 31.97 -9.59
N THR A 54 -3.39 32.04 -8.35
CA THR A 54 -4.17 33.19 -7.89
C THR A 54 -3.28 34.41 -7.96
N SER A 55 -3.41 35.20 -9.02
CA SER A 55 -2.94 36.58 -9.04
C SER A 55 -3.59 37.33 -7.87
N ALA A 56 -2.82 38.27 -7.31
CA ALA A 56 -3.16 39.02 -6.10
C ALA A 56 -4.34 40.02 -6.26
N ASP A 57 -5.13 39.92 -7.33
CA ASP A 57 -6.29 40.74 -7.62
C ASP A 57 -7.54 39.87 -7.74
N GLY A 58 -8.22 39.63 -6.60
CA GLY A 58 -9.36 38.73 -6.44
C GLY A 58 -10.60 39.02 -7.29
N SER A 59 -10.51 38.87 -8.61
CA SER A 59 -11.61 39.01 -9.55
C SER A 59 -11.86 37.68 -10.29
N ARG A 60 -12.79 36.89 -9.77
CA ARG A 60 -13.37 35.74 -10.50
C ARG A 60 -14.24 36.30 -11.64
N LYS A 61 -13.83 36.11 -12.90
CA LYS A 61 -14.76 36.23 -14.03
C LYS A 61 -15.55 34.93 -14.14
N HIS A 62 -16.87 35.00 -13.97
CA HIS A 62 -17.79 33.94 -14.38
C HIS A 62 -17.82 33.91 -15.91
N GLY A 63 -17.30 32.82 -16.49
CA GLY A 63 -17.61 32.41 -17.86
C GLY A 63 -18.70 31.35 -17.77
N ASP A 64 -19.84 31.67 -18.35
CA ASP A 64 -21.00 30.82 -18.56
C ASP A 64 -20.70 29.91 -19.75
N ASP A 65 -20.61 28.59 -19.55
CA ASP A 65 -20.57 27.60 -20.62
C ASP A 65 -21.50 26.43 -20.24
N SER A 66 -22.74 26.55 -20.66
CA SER A 66 -23.68 25.45 -20.80
C SER A 66 -23.36 24.66 -22.07
N GLU A 67 -22.84 23.44 -21.94
CA GLU A 67 -22.86 22.47 -23.03
C GLU A 67 -23.33 21.09 -22.54
N GLU A 68 -24.09 20.46 -23.42
CA GLU A 68 -25.07 19.41 -23.19
C GLU A 68 -24.47 18.04 -22.87
N GLY A 69 -25.17 17.30 -22.02
CA GLY A 69 -24.78 15.96 -21.59
C GLY A 69 -24.88 14.91 -22.71
N GLY A 70 -23.74 14.29 -23.01
CA GLY A 70 -23.65 12.97 -23.65
C GLY A 70 -23.19 11.93 -22.62
N SER A 71 -24.07 10.98 -22.27
CA SER A 71 -23.74 9.87 -21.37
C SER A 71 -22.85 8.84 -22.08
N TRP A 72 -21.54 8.86 -21.79
CA TRP A 72 -20.64 7.78 -22.17
C TRP A 72 -20.76 6.63 -21.15
N GLN A 73 -21.76 5.76 -21.28
CA GLN A 73 -21.78 4.47 -20.59
C GLN A 73 -21.09 3.42 -21.48
N ALA A 74 -19.76 3.40 -21.47
CA ALA A 74 -19.01 2.26 -22.00
C ALA A 74 -18.99 1.14 -20.96
N ASP A 75 -19.24 -0.10 -21.37
CA ASP A 75 -19.09 -1.28 -20.50
C ASP A 75 -17.60 -1.44 -20.12
N PRO A 76 -17.22 -1.27 -18.84
CA PRO A 76 -15.82 -1.34 -18.40
C PRO A 76 -15.20 -2.74 -18.56
N LEU A 77 -16.01 -3.78 -18.80
CA LEU A 77 -15.54 -5.15 -19.07
C LEU A 77 -15.37 -5.44 -20.57
N ALA A 78 -15.94 -4.62 -21.47
CA ALA A 78 -15.84 -4.82 -22.91
C ALA A 78 -14.38 -4.79 -23.45
N ARG A 79 -13.49 -4.07 -22.75
CA ARG A 79 -12.04 -4.08 -23.06
C ARG A 79 -11.36 -5.44 -22.85
N PHE A 80 -12.00 -6.37 -22.14
CA PHE A 80 -11.47 -7.70 -21.84
C PHE A 80 -12.10 -8.80 -22.70
N THR A 81 -13.18 -8.52 -23.42
CA THR A 81 -13.94 -9.49 -24.22
C THR A 81 -13.53 -9.55 -25.69
N GLY A 82 -12.55 -8.74 -26.10
CA GLY A 82 -11.93 -8.82 -27.43
C GLY A 82 -12.60 -7.99 -28.54
N GLU A 83 -13.53 -7.08 -28.21
CA GLU A 83 -13.90 -6.02 -29.14
C GLU A 83 -12.84 -4.93 -29.10
N ALA A 84 -11.90 -4.99 -30.06
CA ALA A 84 -10.85 -4.01 -30.22
C ALA A 84 -11.46 -2.63 -30.50
N ASN A 85 -11.40 -1.71 -29.55
CA ASN A 85 -11.61 -0.31 -29.86
C ASN A 85 -10.33 0.24 -30.50
N THR A 86 -10.24 0.10 -31.83
CA THR A 86 -9.21 0.72 -32.65
C THR A 86 -9.56 2.19 -32.86
N ASP A 87 -9.29 3.04 -31.87
CA ASP A 87 -9.32 4.50 -32.08
C ASP A 87 -7.89 5.03 -32.15
N ASP A 88 -7.23 4.69 -33.27
CA ASP A 88 -6.06 5.42 -33.77
C ASP A 88 -6.58 6.66 -34.53
N ALA A 89 -6.97 7.70 -33.77
CA ALA A 89 -7.42 8.96 -34.37
C ALA A 89 -6.21 9.76 -34.86
N ARG A 90 -5.88 9.63 -36.15
CA ARG A 90 -5.05 10.58 -36.89
C ARG A 90 -5.75 11.93 -36.95
N VAL A 91 -5.20 12.94 -36.29
CA VAL A 91 -5.62 14.35 -36.46
C VAL A 91 -4.53 15.10 -37.21
N GLN A 92 -4.93 15.81 -38.25
CA GLN A 92 -4.09 16.49 -39.24
C GLN A 92 -4.39 18.01 -39.19
N GLY A 93 -3.35 18.84 -39.18
CA GLY A 93 -3.39 20.32 -39.19
C GLY A 93 -3.45 20.94 -37.77
N ASP A 94 -2.84 22.07 -37.44
CA ASP A 94 -2.16 23.13 -38.18
C ASP A 94 -1.17 23.86 -37.23
N ALA A 95 -0.28 24.69 -37.76
CA ALA A 95 0.80 25.33 -37.01
C ALA A 95 0.34 26.35 -35.94
N ALA A 96 0.69 26.13 -34.66
CA ALA A 96 0.61 27.13 -33.59
C ALA A 96 1.62 26.87 -32.44
N THR A 97 1.90 27.93 -31.69
CA THR A 97 3.02 28.29 -30.77
C THR A 97 3.48 27.32 -29.66
N PRO A 98 4.73 27.49 -29.14
CA PRO A 98 5.38 26.53 -28.24
C PRO A 98 4.90 26.67 -26.78
N LEU A 99 3.81 26.01 -26.43
CA LEU A 99 3.39 25.73 -25.04
C LEU A 99 2.61 24.41 -24.89
N GLU A 100 2.61 23.54 -25.92
CA GLU A 100 1.94 22.24 -25.91
C GLU A 100 2.98 21.10 -25.93
N ALA A 101 3.30 20.52 -24.78
CA ALA A 101 4.06 19.27 -24.75
C ALA A 101 3.86 18.45 -23.46
N VAL A 102 2.61 18.13 -23.16
CA VAL A 102 2.19 16.75 -22.86
C VAL A 102 0.82 16.60 -23.53
N ARG A 103 0.81 16.36 -24.85
CA ARG A 103 -0.43 16.27 -25.64
C ARG A 103 -1.25 15.02 -25.28
N ASP A 104 -0.63 14.00 -24.67
CA ASP A 104 -1.31 12.79 -24.19
C ASP A 104 -1.03 12.53 -22.70
N PRO A 105 -2.07 12.21 -21.89
CA PRO A 105 -1.88 11.92 -20.47
C PRO A 105 -1.01 10.65 -20.28
N LEU A 106 0.03 10.77 -19.46
CA LEU A 106 0.99 9.71 -19.17
C LEU A 106 0.47 8.82 -18.02
N ALA A 107 0.14 7.57 -18.34
CA ALA A 107 -0.23 6.57 -17.35
C ALA A 107 1.01 5.99 -16.63
N ILE A 108 0.96 5.95 -15.30
CA ILE A 108 2.02 5.40 -14.44
C ILE A 108 1.45 4.47 -13.37
N ASP A 109 2.25 3.58 -12.80
CA ASP A 109 1.85 2.81 -11.62
C ASP A 109 1.92 3.70 -10.37
N ILE A 110 0.76 4.09 -9.84
CA ILE A 110 0.70 4.92 -8.62
C ILE A 110 0.86 4.04 -7.37
N GLY A 111 0.35 2.81 -7.41
CA GLY A 111 0.49 1.81 -6.35
C GLY A 111 1.81 1.03 -6.44
N ALA A 112 1.72 -0.28 -6.69
CA ALA A 112 2.91 -1.12 -6.89
C ALA A 112 3.49 -0.95 -8.30
N GLU A 113 4.76 -0.56 -8.39
CA GLU A 113 5.51 -0.38 -9.66
C GLU A 113 6.38 -1.60 -10.04
N ALA A 114 6.49 -2.59 -9.15
CA ALA A 114 7.32 -3.76 -9.33
C ALA A 114 6.87 -4.90 -8.42
N PHE A 115 7.38 -6.10 -8.71
CA PHE A 115 7.21 -7.28 -7.86
C PHE A 115 8.57 -7.90 -7.52
N ALA A 116 8.64 -8.59 -6.38
CA ALA A 116 9.83 -9.33 -5.98
C ALA A 116 9.96 -10.64 -6.79
N VAL A 117 11.15 -10.92 -7.30
CA VAL A 117 11.48 -12.13 -8.09
C VAL A 117 11.56 -13.39 -7.20
N ARG A 118 11.68 -13.20 -5.88
CA ARG A 118 11.80 -14.29 -4.90
C ARG A 118 10.61 -15.26 -5.02
N GLY A 119 10.93 -16.56 -5.04
CA GLY A 119 9.94 -17.63 -5.05
C GLY A 119 9.32 -17.93 -6.43
N GLY A 120 9.56 -17.10 -7.46
CA GLY A 120 9.17 -17.37 -8.85
C GLY A 120 7.67 -17.43 -9.14
N ALA A 121 6.80 -17.27 -8.12
CA ALA A 121 5.35 -17.40 -8.28
C ALA A 121 4.76 -16.31 -9.19
N VAL A 122 5.19 -15.05 -9.01
CA VAL A 122 4.72 -13.94 -9.85
C VAL A 122 5.16 -14.13 -11.30
N GLU A 123 6.41 -14.56 -11.53
CA GLU A 123 6.92 -14.84 -12.87
C GLU A 123 6.21 -16.02 -13.54
N SER A 124 5.85 -17.03 -12.75
CA SER A 124 5.08 -18.18 -13.24
C SER A 124 3.68 -17.76 -13.68
N LEU A 125 3.02 -16.87 -12.91
CA LEU A 125 1.74 -16.28 -13.31
C LEU A 125 1.89 -15.43 -14.57
N ILE A 126 2.91 -14.57 -14.64
CA ILE A 126 3.19 -13.73 -15.81
C ILE A 126 3.38 -14.58 -17.08
N ARG A 127 4.14 -15.68 -16.98
CA ARG A 127 4.32 -16.63 -18.09
C ARG A 127 3.01 -17.32 -18.46
N ALA A 128 2.21 -17.72 -17.48
CA ALA A 128 0.90 -18.34 -17.74
C ALA A 128 -0.08 -17.38 -18.43
N LEU A 129 0.11 -16.07 -18.28
CA LEU A 129 -0.68 -15.01 -18.92
C LEU A 129 -0.07 -14.49 -20.23
N GLY A 130 1.06 -15.06 -20.69
CA GLY A 130 1.72 -14.65 -21.94
C GLY A 130 2.40 -13.28 -21.90
N LEU A 131 2.76 -12.80 -20.70
CA LEU A 131 3.38 -11.48 -20.48
C LEU A 131 4.90 -11.56 -20.25
N GLU A 132 5.54 -12.71 -20.45
CA GLU A 132 6.96 -12.91 -20.16
C GLU A 132 7.89 -12.00 -20.98
N ASN A 133 7.51 -11.67 -22.22
CA ASN A 133 8.28 -10.78 -23.11
C ASN A 133 8.17 -9.30 -22.71
N GLU A 134 7.27 -8.97 -21.79
CA GLU A 134 7.07 -7.61 -21.28
C GLU A 134 7.83 -7.36 -19.96
N LEU A 135 8.50 -8.38 -19.43
CA LEU A 135 9.31 -8.25 -18.22
C LEU A 135 10.46 -7.27 -18.43
N VAL A 136 10.60 -6.33 -17.51
CA VAL A 136 11.67 -5.33 -17.52
C VAL A 136 12.39 -5.30 -16.18
N GLU A 137 13.69 -5.03 -16.24
CA GLU A 137 14.54 -4.84 -15.07
C GLU A 137 14.77 -3.34 -14.82
N PRO A 138 14.88 -2.91 -13.55
CA PRO A 138 15.19 -1.53 -13.24
C PRO A 138 16.64 -1.20 -13.65
N ARG A 139 16.92 0.05 -14.03
CA ARG A 139 18.30 0.50 -14.24
C ARG A 139 19.11 0.35 -12.95
N ALA A 140 20.35 -0.14 -13.06
CA ALA A 140 21.23 -0.40 -11.92
C ALA A 140 21.93 0.87 -11.40
N LEU A 141 21.18 1.97 -11.18
CA LEU A 141 21.71 3.26 -10.71
C LEU A 141 21.89 3.31 -9.17
N GLY A 142 21.53 2.24 -8.46
CA GLY A 142 21.60 2.17 -7.01
C GLY A 142 20.46 2.90 -6.30
N SER A 143 20.53 2.86 -4.97
CA SER A 143 19.59 3.49 -4.05
C SER A 143 20.35 4.29 -3.01
N TRP A 144 19.72 5.34 -2.50
CA TRP A 144 20.32 6.31 -1.60
C TRP A 144 19.53 6.41 -0.29
N GLY A 145 20.20 6.87 0.75
CA GLY A 145 19.58 7.36 1.97
C GLY A 145 19.75 8.87 2.06
N LEU A 146 18.84 9.54 2.78
CA LEU A 146 18.95 10.95 3.13
C LEU A 146 18.80 11.09 4.64
N GLY A 147 19.84 11.56 5.31
CA GLY A 147 19.82 11.86 6.74
C GLY A 147 20.17 13.32 7.04
N ALA A 148 20.26 13.66 8.32
CA ALA A 148 20.59 15.02 8.77
C ALA A 148 21.95 15.54 8.25
N ALA A 149 22.90 14.62 8.01
CA ALA A 149 24.23 14.92 7.47
C ALA A 149 24.26 15.04 5.93
N GLY A 150 23.16 14.76 5.23
CA GLY A 150 23.05 14.76 3.77
C GLY A 150 22.73 13.39 3.17
N ALA A 151 22.85 13.31 1.85
CA ALA A 151 22.56 12.10 1.08
C ALA A 151 23.78 11.18 1.02
N TYR A 152 23.54 9.87 1.09
CA TYR A 152 24.57 8.83 1.03
C TYR A 152 24.10 7.62 0.21
N PRO A 153 24.99 6.89 -0.47
CA PRO A 153 24.63 5.63 -1.13
C PRO A 153 24.25 4.59 -0.07
N LEU A 154 23.16 3.86 -0.29
CA LEU A 154 22.81 2.77 0.64
C LEU A 154 23.82 1.62 0.54
N PRO A 155 24.29 1.08 1.67
CA PRO A 155 25.27 0.02 1.67
C PRO A 155 24.80 -1.21 0.89
N LYS A 156 25.64 -1.67 -0.04
CA LYS A 156 25.42 -2.94 -0.73
C LYS A 156 25.86 -4.06 0.21
N GLY A 157 25.11 -5.15 0.31
CA GLY A 157 25.47 -6.22 1.24
C GLY A 157 24.35 -6.58 2.19
N GLY A 158 23.56 -5.60 2.60
CA GLY A 158 22.67 -5.78 3.73
C GLY A 158 21.39 -6.55 3.47
N LEU A 159 20.76 -6.94 4.58
CA LEU A 159 19.38 -7.43 4.67
C LEU A 159 18.62 -6.50 5.62
N LEU A 160 17.49 -5.94 5.20
CA LEU A 160 16.71 -4.97 6.00
C LEU A 160 17.53 -3.74 6.48
N GLY A 161 18.62 -3.41 5.80
CA GLY A 161 19.57 -2.37 6.21
C GLY A 161 20.70 -2.86 7.13
N ILE A 162 20.60 -4.08 7.68
CA ILE A 162 21.67 -4.67 8.50
C ILE A 162 22.90 -4.92 7.63
N PRO A 163 24.08 -4.37 7.96
CA PRO A 163 25.28 -4.52 7.14
C PRO A 163 25.85 -5.93 7.22
N ALA A 164 26.38 -6.43 6.10
CA ALA A 164 27.05 -7.73 6.00
C ALA A 164 28.51 -7.72 6.51
N GLY A 165 29.00 -6.56 6.99
CA GLY A 165 30.35 -6.39 7.51
C GLY A 165 30.85 -4.95 7.37
N PRO A 166 32.01 -4.63 7.97
CA PRO A 166 32.56 -3.27 8.01
C PRO A 166 33.09 -2.78 6.64
N ASP A 167 33.38 -3.69 5.72
CA ASP A 167 33.91 -3.37 4.39
C ASP A 167 32.79 -3.25 3.33
N ALA A 168 31.52 -3.17 3.75
CA ALA A 168 30.38 -3.03 2.86
C ALA A 168 30.47 -1.72 2.05
N PRO A 169 30.41 -1.75 0.69
CA PRO A 169 30.47 -0.54 -0.11
C PRO A 169 29.32 0.42 0.23
N GLY A 170 29.64 1.68 0.53
CA GLY A 170 28.68 2.71 0.95
C GLY A 170 28.50 2.86 2.47
N LEU A 171 29.11 1.97 3.27
CA LEU A 171 28.94 2.00 4.73
C LEU A 171 29.57 3.23 5.37
N LEU A 172 30.80 3.58 4.99
CA LEU A 172 31.50 4.73 5.55
C LEU A 172 30.73 6.03 5.31
N GLU A 173 30.16 6.20 4.12
CA GLU A 173 29.35 7.35 3.75
C GLU A 173 28.04 7.41 4.54
N ALA A 174 27.43 6.26 4.82
CA ALA A 174 26.15 6.18 5.49
C ALA A 174 26.23 6.39 7.01
N VAL A 175 27.23 5.79 7.68
CA VAL A 175 27.32 5.79 9.14
C VAL A 175 28.58 6.45 9.69
N GLY A 176 29.51 6.90 8.84
CA GLY A 176 30.76 7.51 9.26
C GLY A 176 31.74 6.55 9.96
N PRO A 177 32.91 7.04 10.38
CA PRO A 177 33.95 6.20 10.99
C PRO A 177 33.49 5.49 12.27
N GLU A 178 32.72 6.19 13.12
CA GLU A 178 32.18 5.62 14.36
C GLU A 178 31.23 4.46 14.10
N GLY A 179 30.37 4.58 13.09
CA GLY A 179 29.46 3.51 12.70
C GLY A 179 30.17 2.32 12.06
N VAL A 180 31.21 2.56 11.27
CA VAL A 180 32.06 1.47 10.72
C VAL A 180 32.75 0.72 11.85
N GLU A 181 33.25 1.42 12.86
CA GLU A 181 33.85 0.78 14.03
C GLU A 181 32.83 0.00 14.86
N ALA A 182 31.61 0.52 15.03
CA ALA A 182 30.53 -0.23 15.67
C ALA A 182 30.19 -1.54 14.93
N VAL A 183 30.16 -1.51 13.59
CA VAL A 183 29.97 -2.72 12.78
C VAL A 183 31.17 -3.67 12.89
N ARG A 184 32.39 -3.15 13.00
CA ARG A 184 33.60 -3.97 13.21
C ARG A 184 33.60 -4.64 14.59
N ALA A 185 33.25 -3.90 15.63
CA ALA A 185 33.24 -4.38 17.01
C ALA A 185 32.16 -5.45 17.27
N GLU A 186 31.06 -5.44 16.49
CA GLU A 186 29.97 -6.43 16.61
C GLU A 186 30.47 -7.87 16.52
N ALA A 187 31.50 -8.14 15.71
CA ALA A 187 32.10 -9.47 15.55
C ALA A 187 32.74 -10.03 16.83
N SER A 188 33.01 -9.18 17.83
CA SER A 188 33.58 -9.58 19.12
C SER A 188 32.54 -9.74 20.23
N LEU A 189 31.28 -9.41 19.97
CA LEU A 189 30.20 -9.54 20.95
C LEU A 189 29.79 -11.00 21.11
N ASP A 190 29.44 -11.40 22.33
CA ASP A 190 28.87 -12.72 22.60
C ASP A 190 27.61 -12.95 21.73
N PRO A 191 27.45 -14.13 21.08
CA PRO A 191 26.29 -14.40 20.23
C PRO A 191 24.94 -14.28 20.95
N ALA A 192 24.91 -14.40 22.28
CA ALA A 192 23.70 -14.21 23.09
C ALA A 192 23.20 -12.75 23.12
N VAL A 193 24.05 -11.76 22.82
CA VAL A 193 23.65 -10.34 22.85
C VAL A 193 22.56 -10.05 21.81
N GLY A 194 21.35 -9.72 22.27
CA GLY A 194 20.20 -9.46 21.39
C GLY A 194 19.57 -10.72 20.79
N ALA A 195 19.98 -11.93 21.19
CA ALA A 195 19.35 -13.18 20.75
C ALA A 195 17.90 -13.33 21.26
N ASP A 196 17.58 -12.66 22.37
CA ASP A 196 16.26 -12.57 23.00
C ASP A 196 15.44 -11.36 22.54
N ALA A 197 15.96 -10.54 21.60
CA ALA A 197 15.28 -9.35 21.12
C ALA A 197 13.86 -9.67 20.61
N GLU A 198 12.87 -8.88 21.00
CA GLU A 198 11.48 -9.11 20.60
C GLU A 198 11.16 -8.43 19.26
N ASN A 199 11.95 -7.43 18.89
CA ASN A 199 11.79 -6.67 17.65
C ASN A 199 13.14 -6.33 17.01
N LEU A 200 13.08 -5.83 15.78
CA LEU A 200 14.27 -5.48 15.01
C LEU A 200 15.07 -4.33 15.63
N ALA A 201 14.41 -3.35 16.25
CA ALA A 201 15.11 -2.24 16.89
C ALA A 201 16.01 -2.71 18.04
N GLU A 202 15.48 -3.58 18.90
CA GLU A 202 16.23 -4.17 20.01
C GLU A 202 17.44 -4.97 19.53
N LEU A 203 17.25 -5.85 18.53
CA LEU A 203 18.31 -6.66 17.95
C LEU A 203 19.45 -5.78 17.42
N VAL A 204 19.12 -4.79 16.60
CA VAL A 204 20.13 -3.94 15.94
C VAL A 204 20.79 -3.00 16.96
N ARG A 205 20.03 -2.43 17.89
CA ARG A 205 20.58 -1.56 18.94
C ARG A 205 21.53 -2.32 19.86
N ALA A 206 21.19 -3.55 20.24
CA ALA A 206 22.03 -4.37 21.11
C ALA A 206 23.38 -4.73 20.45
N ARG A 207 23.38 -4.98 19.14
CA ARG A 207 24.57 -5.47 18.42
C ARG A 207 25.42 -4.38 17.76
N PHE A 208 24.78 -3.34 17.23
CA PHE A 208 25.45 -2.28 16.46
C PHE A 208 25.27 -0.87 17.04
N GLY A 209 24.32 -0.68 17.96
CA GLY A 209 24.00 0.63 18.52
C GLY A 209 23.01 1.47 17.69
N PRO A 210 22.66 2.67 18.19
CA PRO A 210 21.60 3.51 17.61
C PRO A 210 21.96 4.08 16.23
N LEU A 211 23.23 4.36 15.97
CA LEU A 211 23.67 4.97 14.71
C LEU A 211 23.34 4.09 13.49
N VAL A 212 23.63 2.79 13.59
CA VAL A 212 23.31 1.80 12.54
C VAL A 212 21.80 1.59 12.44
N LEU A 213 21.10 1.55 13.58
CA LEU A 213 19.64 1.45 13.60
C LEU A 213 19.00 2.62 12.85
N ASP A 214 19.34 3.85 13.20
CA ASP A 214 18.65 5.04 12.72
C ASP A 214 19.00 5.39 11.27
N ARG A 215 20.26 5.15 10.85
CA ARG A 215 20.72 5.50 9.51
C ARG A 215 20.63 4.38 8.47
N LEU A 216 20.62 3.11 8.87
CA LEU A 216 20.57 2.01 7.89
C LEU A 216 19.27 1.21 7.97
N VAL A 217 18.82 0.86 9.17
CA VAL A 217 17.69 -0.07 9.33
C VAL A 217 16.35 0.65 9.31
N ALA A 218 16.20 1.73 10.10
CA ALA A 218 14.97 2.51 10.18
C ALA A 218 14.50 3.08 8.83
N PRO A 219 15.37 3.61 7.94
CA PRO A 219 14.93 4.12 6.64
C PRO A 219 14.41 3.00 5.75
N VAL A 220 15.01 1.80 5.83
CA VAL A 220 14.56 0.61 5.09
C VAL A 220 13.20 0.14 5.58
N THR A 221 13.00 -0.01 6.89
CA THR A 221 11.72 -0.50 7.40
C THR A 221 10.59 0.51 7.24
N ARG A 222 10.84 1.79 7.50
CA ARG A 222 9.84 2.85 7.33
C ARG A 222 9.54 3.06 5.85
N GLY A 223 10.56 3.12 5.00
CA GLY A 223 10.40 3.32 3.57
C GLY A 223 9.67 2.18 2.87
N VAL A 224 10.17 0.95 3.04
CA VAL A 224 9.70 -0.23 2.30
C VAL A 224 8.47 -0.88 2.95
N TYR A 225 8.45 -0.99 4.28
CA TYR A 225 7.40 -1.70 5.01
C TYR A 225 6.44 -0.77 5.76
N SER A 226 6.65 0.55 5.72
CA SER A 226 5.85 1.53 6.50
C SER A 226 5.80 1.21 8.00
N LEU A 227 6.86 0.60 8.54
CA LEU A 227 6.95 0.21 9.95
C LEU A 227 8.20 0.79 10.60
N ASP A 228 8.01 1.31 11.81
CA ASP A 228 9.14 1.59 12.70
C ASP A 228 9.83 0.28 13.09
N PRO A 229 11.17 0.21 13.16
CA PRO A 229 11.89 -1.01 13.55
C PRO A 229 11.44 -1.60 14.90
N SER A 230 10.95 -0.78 15.83
CA SER A 230 10.44 -1.26 17.14
C SER A 230 9.15 -2.07 17.00
N LEU A 231 8.44 -1.91 15.88
CA LEU A 231 7.22 -2.65 15.57
C LEU A 231 7.47 -3.85 14.65
N VAL A 232 8.71 -4.05 14.19
CA VAL A 232 9.05 -5.13 13.24
C VAL A 232 9.44 -6.40 13.98
N ASP A 233 8.67 -7.46 13.75
CA ASP A 233 9.05 -8.83 14.05
C ASP A 233 10.07 -9.31 13.01
N HIS A 234 11.34 -9.34 13.41
CA HIS A 234 12.44 -9.74 12.55
C HIS A 234 12.34 -11.22 12.12
N ARG A 235 11.61 -12.07 12.87
CA ARG A 235 11.43 -13.49 12.57
C ARG A 235 10.55 -13.70 11.33
N VAL A 236 9.68 -12.73 11.03
CA VAL A 236 8.83 -12.74 9.83
C VAL A 236 9.60 -12.26 8.60
N LEU A 237 10.37 -11.16 8.70
CA LEU A 237 11.08 -10.59 7.55
C LEU A 237 12.44 -11.25 7.27
N ALA A 238 13.07 -11.80 8.30
CA ALA A 238 14.34 -12.53 8.22
C ALA A 238 14.25 -13.86 8.99
N PRO A 239 13.47 -14.85 8.50
CA PRO A 239 13.34 -16.14 9.17
C PRO A 239 14.70 -16.81 9.39
N GLY A 240 14.90 -17.38 10.58
CA GLY A 240 16.15 -18.06 10.98
C GLY A 240 17.36 -17.13 11.17
N LEU A 241 17.16 -15.82 11.27
CA LEU A 241 18.27 -14.86 11.47
C LEU A 241 18.99 -15.09 12.79
N ILE A 242 18.26 -15.33 13.89
CA ILE A 242 18.84 -15.57 15.21
C ILE A 242 19.61 -16.90 15.26
N ASP A 243 19.07 -17.96 14.63
CA ASP A 243 19.78 -19.24 14.52
C ASP A 243 21.12 -19.08 13.79
N ARG A 244 21.13 -18.29 12.70
CA ARG A 244 22.35 -17.99 11.96
C ARG A 244 23.31 -17.08 12.70
N LEU A 245 22.81 -16.14 13.51
CA LEU A 245 23.64 -15.37 14.43
C LEU A 245 24.34 -16.32 15.42
N ALA A 246 23.62 -17.29 15.99
CA ALA A 246 24.20 -18.29 16.88
C ALA A 246 25.23 -19.19 16.16
N GLU A 247 24.96 -19.59 14.91
CA GLU A 247 25.85 -20.41 14.09
C GLU A 247 27.14 -19.69 13.70
N HIS A 248 27.04 -18.43 13.25
CA HIS A 248 28.16 -17.66 12.71
C HIS A 248 28.85 -16.76 13.75
N GLY A 249 28.27 -16.63 14.94
CA GLY A 249 28.76 -15.81 16.05
C GLY A 249 28.60 -14.29 15.87
N SER A 250 28.24 -13.83 14.67
CA SER A 250 28.06 -12.42 14.31
C SER A 250 26.85 -12.24 13.41
N LEU A 251 26.11 -11.15 13.63
CA LEU A 251 24.95 -10.81 12.83
C LEU A 251 25.36 -10.37 11.42
N SER A 252 26.48 -9.64 11.29
CA SER A 252 27.03 -9.31 9.97
C SER A 252 27.45 -10.55 9.17
N LEU A 253 28.10 -11.52 9.82
CA LEU A 253 28.46 -12.79 9.16
C LEU A 253 27.23 -13.62 8.80
N ALA A 254 26.20 -13.64 9.66
CA ALA A 254 24.93 -14.29 9.37
C ALA A 254 24.24 -13.69 8.13
N ILE A 255 24.33 -12.38 7.91
CA ILE A 255 23.82 -11.74 6.69
C ILE A 255 24.71 -12.07 5.48
N ALA A 256 26.03 -12.05 5.65
CA ALA A 256 26.98 -12.36 4.59
C ALA A 256 26.81 -13.80 4.07
N SER A 257 26.58 -14.77 4.96
CA SER A 257 26.42 -16.18 4.60
C SER A 257 25.16 -16.48 3.79
N GLN A 258 24.12 -15.64 3.90
CA GLN A 258 22.90 -15.78 3.10
C GLN A 258 23.06 -15.36 1.64
N ARG A 259 24.11 -14.63 1.29
CA ARG A 259 24.25 -14.08 -0.05
C ARG A 259 24.75 -15.12 -1.05
N ARG A 260 23.81 -15.69 -1.80
CA ARG A 260 24.05 -15.96 -3.22
C ARG A 260 24.10 -14.61 -3.95
N ALA A 261 25.05 -14.46 -4.87
CA ALA A 261 25.34 -13.23 -5.60
C ALA A 261 24.09 -12.66 -6.32
N ALA A 262 23.34 -11.78 -5.66
CA ALA A 262 22.27 -11.00 -6.27
C ALA A 262 22.62 -9.52 -6.18
N SER A 263 22.70 -8.85 -7.33
CA SER A 263 22.92 -7.41 -7.42
C SER A 263 21.71 -6.63 -6.87
N PRO A 264 21.89 -5.49 -6.20
CA PRO A 264 20.79 -4.56 -5.91
C PRO A 264 20.06 -4.20 -7.22
N GLY A 265 18.75 -4.43 -7.27
CA GLY A 265 17.94 -4.34 -8.51
C GLY A 265 17.55 -5.69 -9.12
N ALA A 266 18.37 -6.74 -8.95
CA ALA A 266 18.06 -8.11 -9.42
C ALA A 266 16.98 -8.82 -8.58
N LEU A 267 16.45 -8.14 -7.55
CA LEU A 267 15.44 -8.67 -6.64
C LEU A 267 14.01 -8.29 -7.04
N VAL A 268 13.85 -7.33 -7.96
CA VAL A 268 12.54 -6.86 -8.43
C VAL A 268 12.49 -6.73 -9.94
N ARG A 269 11.32 -6.96 -10.51
CA ARG A 269 11.01 -6.76 -11.93
C ARG A 269 9.72 -5.98 -12.08
N GLY A 270 9.59 -5.30 -13.21
CA GLY A 270 8.38 -4.59 -13.62
C GLY A 270 7.81 -5.19 -14.91
N ILE A 271 6.75 -4.57 -15.41
CA ILE A 271 6.15 -4.90 -16.71
C ILE A 271 6.19 -3.63 -17.57
N ARG A 272 6.65 -3.76 -18.82
CA ARG A 272 6.63 -2.67 -19.80
C ARG A 272 5.19 -2.19 -20.01
N GLY A 273 4.95 -0.91 -19.79
CA GLY A 273 3.60 -0.32 -19.82
C GLY A 273 2.84 -0.37 -18.48
N GLY A 274 3.48 -0.86 -17.41
CA GLY A 274 3.00 -0.81 -16.04
C GLY A 274 2.37 -2.11 -15.53
N MET A 275 2.37 -2.26 -14.21
CA MET A 275 1.85 -3.43 -13.48
C MET A 275 0.36 -3.66 -13.69
N GLN A 276 -0.41 -2.64 -14.09
CA GLN A 276 -1.82 -2.81 -14.40
C GLN A 276 -2.07 -3.79 -15.56
N ARG A 277 -1.10 -3.97 -16.48
CA ARG A 277 -1.21 -4.99 -17.54
C ARG A 277 -1.34 -6.41 -16.98
N LEU A 278 -0.76 -6.69 -15.81
CA LEU A 278 -0.92 -7.98 -15.12
C LEU A 278 -2.36 -8.17 -14.66
N VAL A 279 -2.98 -7.12 -14.10
CA VAL A 279 -4.40 -7.14 -13.70
C VAL A 279 -5.27 -7.36 -14.93
N ASP A 280 -5.01 -6.62 -16.01
CA ASP A 280 -5.80 -6.67 -17.23
C ASP A 280 -5.74 -8.07 -17.87
N ALA A 281 -4.54 -8.67 -17.98
CA ALA A 281 -4.38 -10.02 -18.51
C ALA A 281 -5.02 -11.08 -17.60
N LEU A 282 -4.89 -10.93 -16.28
CA LEU A 282 -5.48 -11.87 -15.32
C LEU A 282 -7.02 -11.82 -15.34
N ALA A 283 -7.60 -10.62 -15.47
CA ALA A 283 -9.04 -10.44 -15.61
C ALA A 283 -9.56 -11.04 -16.91
N ALA A 284 -8.88 -10.80 -18.04
CA ALA A 284 -9.22 -11.40 -19.31
C ALA A 284 -9.16 -12.94 -19.25
N ASP A 285 -8.17 -13.50 -18.56
CA ASP A 285 -8.07 -14.95 -18.37
C ASP A 285 -9.20 -15.51 -17.50
N CYS A 286 -9.64 -14.78 -16.46
CA CYS A 286 -10.82 -15.14 -15.66
C CYS A 286 -12.09 -15.17 -16.51
N VAL A 287 -12.32 -14.15 -17.35
CA VAL A 287 -13.46 -14.10 -18.27
C VAL A 287 -13.42 -15.25 -19.26
N ARG A 288 -12.25 -15.54 -19.84
CA ARG A 288 -12.03 -16.69 -20.75
C ARG A 288 -12.36 -18.03 -20.09
N LEU A 289 -12.12 -18.15 -18.78
CA LEU A 289 -12.43 -19.35 -17.99
C LEU A 289 -13.89 -19.39 -17.49
N GLY A 290 -14.71 -18.39 -17.81
CA GLY A 290 -16.13 -18.35 -17.46
C GLY A 290 -16.43 -17.83 -16.05
N VAL A 291 -15.51 -17.07 -15.44
CA VAL A 291 -15.77 -16.37 -14.17
C VAL A 291 -16.76 -15.23 -14.41
N ASP A 292 -17.87 -15.19 -13.66
CA ASP A 292 -18.82 -14.06 -13.64
C ASP A 292 -18.26 -12.93 -12.77
N ILE A 293 -17.78 -11.85 -13.39
CA ILE A 293 -17.21 -10.69 -12.71
C ILE A 293 -18.25 -9.58 -12.59
N ARG A 294 -18.52 -9.14 -11.36
CA ARG A 294 -19.50 -8.09 -11.06
C ARG A 294 -18.81 -6.90 -10.41
N LEU A 295 -18.80 -5.77 -11.12
CA LEU A 295 -18.31 -4.47 -10.63
C LEU A 295 -19.43 -3.71 -9.92
N ASP A 296 -19.05 -2.70 -9.14
CA ASP A 296 -19.99 -1.88 -8.35
C ASP A 296 -20.95 -2.73 -7.50
N ALA A 297 -20.45 -3.89 -7.05
CA ALA A 297 -21.21 -4.94 -6.40
C ALA A 297 -20.64 -5.22 -5.00
N PRO A 298 -20.74 -4.26 -4.05
CA PRO A 298 -20.35 -4.50 -2.68
C PRO A 298 -21.18 -5.66 -2.11
N ALA A 299 -20.48 -6.70 -1.67
CA ALA A 299 -21.08 -7.93 -1.18
C ALA A 299 -21.03 -7.97 0.35
N ALA A 300 -22.08 -8.47 1.00
CA ALA A 300 -22.10 -8.80 2.42
C ALA A 300 -22.27 -10.32 2.62
N ILE A 301 -21.54 -10.90 3.57
CA ILE A 301 -21.54 -12.35 3.84
C ILE A 301 -22.39 -12.61 5.09
N ARG A 302 -23.32 -13.55 4.97
CA ARG A 302 -24.18 -14.00 6.06
C ARG A 302 -24.12 -15.51 6.17
N ASP A 303 -23.98 -16.01 7.39
CA ASP A 303 -23.99 -17.45 7.72
C ASP A 303 -22.94 -18.27 6.92
N GLY A 304 -21.85 -17.63 6.48
CA GLY A 304 -20.74 -18.27 5.74
C GLY A 304 -21.01 -18.61 4.27
N SER A 305 -22.26 -18.57 3.80
CA SER A 305 -22.64 -19.02 2.45
C SER A 305 -23.57 -18.08 1.67
N ALA A 306 -24.27 -17.16 2.35
CA ALA A 306 -25.20 -16.24 1.70
C ALA A 306 -24.50 -14.93 1.38
N VAL A 307 -24.41 -14.60 0.09
CA VAL A 307 -23.83 -13.34 -0.39
C VAL A 307 -24.94 -12.41 -0.84
N ARG A 308 -24.96 -11.20 -0.28
CA ARG A 308 -25.96 -10.18 -0.59
C ARG A 308 -25.29 -8.98 -1.26
N PRO A 309 -25.65 -8.67 -2.52
CA PRO A 309 -25.32 -7.38 -3.13
C PRO A 309 -25.98 -6.25 -2.32
N ARG A 310 -25.23 -5.20 -2.00
CA ARG A 310 -25.77 -3.98 -1.37
C ARG A 310 -26.12 -2.96 -2.46
N PRO A 311 -27.27 -2.26 -2.39
CA PRO A 311 -27.55 -1.11 -3.24
C PRO A 311 -26.54 0.03 -2.99
N ALA A 312 -26.05 0.67 -4.05
CA ALA A 312 -24.95 1.62 -4.03
C ALA A 312 -25.19 2.96 -3.29
N ALA A 313 -26.36 3.22 -2.71
CA ALA A 313 -26.62 4.47 -1.98
C ALA A 313 -27.56 4.26 -0.77
N GLY A 314 -27.13 4.70 0.41
CA GLY A 314 -27.99 4.80 1.61
C GLY A 314 -27.19 5.02 2.90
N PRO A 315 -27.69 5.87 3.83
CA PRO A 315 -26.98 6.29 5.02
C PRO A 315 -26.65 5.12 5.97
N VAL A 316 -25.56 5.31 6.71
CA VAL A 316 -25.00 4.36 7.69
C VAL A 316 -25.98 4.20 8.86
N VAL A 317 -26.56 3.01 9.01
CA VAL A 317 -27.31 2.61 10.21
C VAL A 317 -26.37 1.86 11.16
N ARG A 318 -26.29 2.36 12.39
CA ARG A 318 -25.56 1.80 13.55
C ARG A 318 -25.94 0.33 13.85
N PRO A 319 -25.10 -0.42 14.58
CA PRO A 319 -25.30 -1.85 14.83
C PRO A 319 -26.67 -2.16 15.43
N CYS A 320 -27.33 -3.17 14.87
CA CYS A 320 -28.49 -3.84 15.45
C CYS A 320 -28.27 -5.35 15.33
N PRO A 321 -28.11 -6.10 16.43
CA PRO A 321 -28.00 -7.55 16.41
C PRO A 321 -29.33 -8.20 15.99
N THR A 322 -29.29 -9.26 15.20
CA THR A 322 -30.46 -10.14 14.99
C THR A 322 -30.05 -11.60 15.16
N ALA A 323 -30.97 -12.41 15.68
CA ALA A 323 -30.76 -13.76 16.19
C ALA A 323 -30.52 -14.86 15.13
N SER A 324 -29.88 -14.54 14.01
CA SER A 324 -29.56 -15.51 12.96
C SER A 324 -28.10 -15.36 12.55
N GLY A 325 -27.25 -16.16 13.21
CA GLY A 325 -25.85 -16.41 12.85
C GLY A 325 -24.90 -15.20 12.88
N PRO A 326 -23.57 -15.47 12.80
CA PRO A 326 -22.59 -14.41 12.68
C PRO A 326 -22.77 -13.72 11.32
N VAL A 327 -23.26 -12.48 11.35
CA VAL A 327 -23.28 -11.60 10.18
C VAL A 327 -21.93 -10.90 10.14
N ILE A 328 -21.09 -11.23 9.15
CA ILE A 328 -19.85 -10.51 8.97
C ILE A 328 -20.15 -9.24 8.17
N ARG A 329 -20.23 -8.12 8.88
CA ARG A 329 -20.64 -6.83 8.32
C ARG A 329 -19.43 -6.10 7.75
N PHE A 330 -19.58 -5.68 6.50
CA PHE A 330 -18.63 -4.80 5.84
C PHE A 330 -18.71 -3.42 6.45
N LEU A 331 -17.59 -2.95 7.00
CA LEU A 331 -17.32 -1.52 7.02
C LEU A 331 -16.88 -1.15 5.61
N PRO A 332 -17.37 -0.05 5.02
CA PRO A 332 -16.75 0.44 3.80
C PRO A 332 -15.25 0.58 4.07
N ALA A 333 -14.40 0.05 3.18
CA ALA A 333 -13.13 0.74 2.95
C ALA A 333 -13.56 2.16 2.64
N ALA A 334 -13.14 3.13 3.46
CA ALA A 334 -13.60 4.51 3.34
C ALA A 334 -13.27 5.03 1.93
N THR A 335 -14.18 4.80 1.00
CA THR A 335 -14.34 5.59 -0.21
C THR A 335 -15.02 6.86 0.25
N ASP A 336 -14.33 7.95 -0.01
CA ASP A 336 -14.67 9.35 0.20
C ASP A 336 -16.17 9.61 0.36
N LEU A 337 -16.54 10.18 1.50
CA LEU A 337 -17.74 10.97 1.63
C LEU A 337 -17.30 12.37 2.06
N ASP A 338 -17.34 13.30 1.11
CA ASP A 338 -17.51 14.72 1.38
C ASP A 338 -18.71 14.90 2.32
N ALA A 339 -18.46 15.40 3.52
CA ALA A 339 -19.51 15.86 4.42
C ALA A 339 -19.06 17.17 5.07
N GLY A 340 -19.66 18.27 4.62
CA GLY A 340 -19.57 19.58 5.25
C GLY A 340 -20.14 19.60 6.68
N PRO A 341 -19.93 20.68 7.44
CA PRO A 341 -20.16 20.70 8.88
C PRO A 341 -21.64 20.90 9.22
N GLY A 342 -22.17 20.12 10.18
CA GLY A 342 -23.50 20.41 10.74
C GLY A 342 -24.08 19.35 11.68
N SER A 343 -24.12 19.72 12.97
CA SER A 343 -25.08 19.35 14.03
C SER A 343 -25.06 17.94 14.69
N ASP A 344 -24.78 17.98 16.00
CA ASP A 344 -25.08 16.98 17.05
C ASP A 344 -26.59 17.01 17.39
N PRO A 345 -27.23 15.89 17.83
CA PRO A 345 -27.35 15.65 19.29
C PRO A 345 -27.37 14.16 19.74
N GLY A 346 -26.83 13.89 20.94
CA GLY A 346 -27.64 13.33 22.04
C GLY A 346 -27.49 11.85 22.44
N SER A 347 -26.59 11.62 23.41
CA SER A 347 -26.67 10.74 24.62
C SER A 347 -27.15 9.27 24.57
N GLY A 348 -26.31 8.38 25.12
CA GLY A 348 -26.70 7.09 25.68
C GLY A 348 -25.50 6.17 25.92
N SER A 349 -24.86 6.29 27.08
CA SER A 349 -23.67 5.53 27.51
C SER A 349 -24.04 4.18 28.16
N VAL A 350 -23.21 3.16 27.93
CA VAL A 350 -23.00 2.02 28.84
C VAL A 350 -21.52 1.60 28.77
N PRO A 351 -20.78 1.55 29.90
CA PRO A 351 -19.39 1.12 29.93
C PRO A 351 -19.22 -0.37 30.33
N GLY A 352 -18.15 -1.01 29.81
CA GLY A 352 -17.47 -2.11 30.51
C GLY A 352 -17.53 -3.51 29.88
N LEU A 353 -16.37 -3.94 29.37
CA LEU A 353 -15.80 -5.31 29.34
C LEU A 353 -16.45 -6.41 28.47
N GLY A 354 -15.65 -6.94 27.54
CA GLY A 354 -15.75 -8.33 27.09
C GLY A 354 -15.73 -8.55 25.59
N ARG A 355 -14.63 -9.09 25.06
CA ARG A 355 -14.63 -9.87 23.82
C ARG A 355 -15.65 -11.01 24.00
N GLY A 356 -16.75 -10.98 23.26
CA GLY A 356 -17.76 -12.03 23.27
C GLY A 356 -19.00 -11.62 22.48
N TRP A 357 -19.39 -12.44 21.50
CA TRP A 357 -20.66 -12.31 20.80
C TRP A 357 -21.82 -12.53 21.80
N LEU A 358 -22.45 -11.45 22.29
CA LEU A 358 -23.62 -11.55 23.16
C LEU A 358 -24.90 -11.68 22.31
N ALA A 359 -25.62 -12.79 22.54
CA ALA A 359 -26.89 -13.10 21.90
C ALA A 359 -28.07 -12.59 22.75
N GLU A 360 -28.96 -11.80 22.15
CA GLU A 360 -30.31 -11.55 22.68
C GLU A 360 -31.39 -11.99 21.69
N ARG A 361 -32.49 -12.52 22.22
CA ARG A 361 -33.64 -13.06 21.47
C ARG A 361 -34.56 -11.91 21.01
N PRO A 362 -35.11 -11.95 19.78
CA PRO A 362 -36.01 -10.90 19.32
C PRO A 362 -37.44 -11.18 19.82
N SER A 363 -38.02 -10.20 20.49
CA SER A 363 -39.47 -10.01 20.57
C SER A 363 -39.92 -9.14 19.39
N GLY A 364 -40.77 -9.68 18.52
CA GLY A 364 -41.68 -8.88 17.67
C GLY A 364 -41.28 -8.64 16.21
N SER A 365 -41.95 -9.38 15.34
CA SER A 365 -42.18 -9.22 13.89
C SER A 365 -41.98 -7.86 13.20
N ALA A 366 -41.31 -7.86 12.04
CA ALA A 366 -41.81 -7.29 10.78
C ALA A 366 -41.00 -7.81 9.57
N HIS A 367 -41.71 -8.25 8.54
CA HIS A 367 -41.20 -8.94 7.36
C HIS A 367 -40.67 -7.96 6.29
N GLY A 368 -39.49 -8.29 5.73
CA GLY A 368 -38.97 -7.72 4.48
C GLY A 368 -37.90 -8.65 3.89
N ARG A 369 -38.32 -9.64 3.09
CA ARG A 369 -37.41 -10.53 2.34
C ARG A 369 -36.83 -9.78 1.13
N ALA A 370 -35.68 -9.15 1.28
CA ALA A 370 -34.79 -8.90 0.14
C ALA A 370 -33.95 -10.17 -0.10
N GLY A 371 -33.77 -10.62 -1.35
CA GLY A 371 -33.10 -11.89 -1.71
C GLY A 371 -31.56 -11.80 -1.65
N GLY A 372 -30.89 -12.88 -1.24
CA GLY A 372 -29.44 -13.03 -1.36
C GLY A 372 -29.13 -14.26 -2.22
N GLU A 373 -28.04 -14.24 -2.96
CA GLU A 373 -27.58 -15.41 -3.73
C GLU A 373 -26.85 -16.38 -2.79
N HIS A 374 -27.12 -17.68 -2.97
CA HIS A 374 -26.48 -18.73 -2.19
C HIS A 374 -25.29 -19.31 -2.95
N PHE A 375 -24.20 -19.51 -2.23
CA PHE A 375 -22.96 -20.12 -2.74
C PHE A 375 -22.60 -21.32 -1.87
N ASP A 376 -22.02 -22.35 -2.48
CA ASP A 376 -21.54 -23.52 -1.72
C ASP A 376 -20.35 -23.15 -0.85
N ARG A 377 -19.55 -22.19 -1.32
CA ARG A 377 -18.31 -21.71 -0.70
C ARG A 377 -18.13 -20.21 -0.93
N VAL A 378 -17.48 -19.53 0.01
CA VAL A 378 -17.14 -18.10 -0.06
C VAL A 378 -15.68 -17.89 0.27
N LEU A 379 -14.94 -17.25 -0.64
CA LEU A 379 -13.55 -16.87 -0.44
C LEU A 379 -13.44 -15.35 -0.28
N VAL A 380 -12.91 -14.91 0.86
CA VAL A 380 -12.78 -13.50 1.23
C VAL A 380 -11.38 -12.99 0.97
N THR A 381 -11.23 -11.91 0.21
CA THR A 381 -9.90 -11.34 -0.07
C THR A 381 -9.64 -9.98 0.56
N THR A 382 -10.66 -9.37 1.16
CA THR A 382 -10.60 -8.03 1.75
C THR A 382 -10.76 -8.07 3.27
N ALA A 383 -9.96 -7.27 3.98
CA ALA A 383 -9.96 -7.25 5.44
C ALA A 383 -11.24 -6.65 6.03
N SER A 384 -11.90 -5.73 5.31
CA SER A 384 -13.17 -5.13 5.72
C SER A 384 -14.32 -6.13 5.86
N ALA A 385 -14.16 -7.31 5.26
CA ALA A 385 -15.11 -8.39 5.33
C ALA A 385 -14.96 -9.23 6.60
N ILE A 386 -14.00 -8.96 7.51
CA ILE A 386 -13.79 -9.67 8.78
C ILE A 386 -13.43 -8.62 9.87
N GLY A 387 -14.33 -8.43 10.84
CA GLY A 387 -14.33 -7.29 11.79
C GLY A 387 -13.18 -7.14 12.79
N ASP A 388 -12.05 -7.85 12.62
CA ASP A 388 -10.84 -7.78 13.48
C ASP A 388 -9.56 -7.48 12.67
N ALA A 389 -9.68 -6.65 11.63
CA ALA A 389 -8.52 -6.14 10.92
C ALA A 389 -7.81 -5.10 11.78
N ALA A 390 -6.58 -5.40 12.23
CA ALA A 390 -5.71 -4.45 12.93
C ALA A 390 -5.70 -3.07 12.26
N ASP A 391 -5.54 -2.02 13.06
CA ASP A 391 -5.64 -0.62 12.60
C ASP A 391 -4.85 -0.41 11.31
N PRO A 392 -5.52 -0.02 10.22
CA PRO A 392 -4.84 0.15 8.95
C PRO A 392 -3.84 1.31 9.05
N VAL A 393 -2.69 1.13 8.42
CA VAL A 393 -1.67 2.16 8.33
C VAL A 393 -1.99 3.03 7.11
N PRO A 394 -2.27 4.33 7.30
CA PRO A 394 -2.46 5.22 6.17
C PRO A 394 -1.12 5.39 5.43
N SER A 395 -1.18 5.32 4.11
CA SER A 395 -0.04 5.56 3.23
C SER A 395 -0.54 6.34 2.03
N GLU A 396 0.24 7.32 1.60
CA GLU A 396 -0.10 8.10 0.41
C GLU A 396 1.08 8.14 -0.55
N VAL A 397 0.78 8.10 -1.84
CA VAL A 397 1.74 8.34 -2.90
C VAL A 397 1.32 9.58 -3.66
N VAL A 398 2.30 10.46 -3.88
CA VAL A 398 2.18 11.62 -4.76
C VAL A 398 3.20 11.44 -5.88
N ALA A 399 2.70 11.37 -7.11
CA ALA A 399 3.51 11.33 -8.31
C ALA A 399 3.49 12.70 -9.00
N LEU A 400 4.65 13.16 -9.40
CA LEU A 400 4.87 14.43 -10.08
C LEU A 400 5.49 14.15 -11.44
N LEU A 401 4.99 14.83 -12.48
CA LEU A 401 5.71 15.02 -13.72
C LEU A 401 6.34 16.41 -13.69
N VAL A 402 7.67 16.48 -13.73
CA VAL A 402 8.42 17.74 -13.65
C VAL A 402 9.33 17.92 -14.86
N GLU A 403 9.52 19.15 -15.30
CA GLU A 403 10.52 19.53 -16.30
C GLU A 403 11.77 20.03 -15.58
N ALA A 404 12.81 19.21 -15.56
CA ALA A 404 14.06 19.47 -14.88
C ALA A 404 15.21 18.67 -15.52
N PRO A 405 15.86 19.23 -16.57
CA PRO A 405 17.02 18.60 -17.22
C PRO A 405 18.17 18.27 -16.26
N GLU A 406 18.25 18.96 -15.11
CA GLU A 406 19.21 18.67 -14.05
C GLU A 406 19.06 17.24 -13.48
N LEU A 407 17.90 16.61 -13.67
CA LEU A 407 17.62 15.24 -13.26
C LEU A 407 18.04 14.19 -14.30
N ASP A 408 18.49 14.57 -15.50
CA ASP A 408 18.90 13.63 -16.56
C ASP A 408 20.04 12.71 -16.11
N GLY A 409 20.92 13.21 -15.21
CA GLY A 409 22.01 12.44 -14.63
C GLY A 409 21.61 11.50 -13.49
N ALA A 410 20.33 11.47 -13.08
CA ALA A 410 19.81 10.72 -11.94
C ALA A 410 20.69 10.89 -10.67
N PRO A 411 20.80 12.12 -10.10
CA PRO A 411 21.77 12.46 -9.06
C PRO A 411 21.66 11.63 -7.76
N ARG A 412 20.52 10.96 -7.57
CA ARG A 412 20.23 10.06 -6.44
C ARG A 412 19.78 8.66 -6.90
N GLY A 413 20.23 8.24 -8.08
CA GLY A 413 19.91 6.93 -8.64
C GLY A 413 18.41 6.71 -8.81
N THR A 414 17.94 5.50 -8.54
CA THR A 414 16.53 5.12 -8.78
C THR A 414 15.58 5.43 -7.63
N GLY A 415 16.11 5.66 -6.42
CA GLY A 415 15.27 5.93 -5.26
C GLY A 415 16.05 6.28 -4.01
N VAL A 416 15.39 7.00 -3.12
CA VAL A 416 15.92 7.53 -1.86
C VAL A 416 15.01 7.14 -0.71
N LEU A 417 15.60 6.65 0.38
CA LEU A 417 14.92 6.40 1.65
C LEU A 417 15.28 7.52 2.64
N VAL A 418 14.27 8.14 3.23
CA VAL A 418 14.48 9.26 4.15
C VAL A 418 14.64 8.72 5.57
N ALA A 419 15.74 9.10 6.21
CA ALA A 419 16.09 8.76 7.58
C ALA A 419 15.61 9.86 8.54
N ASP A 420 16.55 10.65 9.08
CA ASP A 420 16.37 11.77 10.00
C ASP A 420 16.53 13.14 9.31
N ALA A 421 16.24 13.22 8.01
CA ALA A 421 16.45 14.44 7.22
C ALA A 421 15.50 15.58 7.66
N PRO A 422 16.02 16.72 8.14
CA PRO A 422 15.19 17.82 8.62
C PRO A 422 14.44 18.49 7.47
N GLY A 423 13.16 18.80 7.70
CA GLY A 423 12.33 19.51 6.73
C GLY A 423 11.94 18.68 5.50
N VAL A 424 12.06 17.35 5.58
CA VAL A 424 11.55 16.41 4.56
C VAL A 424 10.44 15.57 5.19
N ALA A 425 9.25 15.66 4.61
CA ALA A 425 8.08 14.95 5.10
C ALA A 425 7.90 13.57 4.47
N ALA A 426 8.29 13.41 3.20
CA ALA A 426 8.27 12.14 2.51
C ALA A 426 9.17 11.11 3.23
N LYS A 427 8.70 9.86 3.33
CA LYS A 427 9.50 8.74 3.84
C LYS A 427 10.41 8.13 2.77
N ALA A 428 10.06 8.32 1.50
CA ALA A 428 10.82 7.81 0.36
C ALA A 428 10.46 8.57 -0.92
N LEU A 429 11.38 8.56 -1.88
CA LEU A 429 11.18 9.02 -3.24
C LEU A 429 11.70 7.98 -4.23
N THR A 430 10.96 7.72 -5.30
CA THR A 430 11.42 6.96 -6.47
C THR A 430 11.53 7.90 -7.66
N HIS A 431 12.68 7.91 -8.33
CA HIS A 431 12.86 8.60 -9.61
C HIS A 431 12.46 7.61 -10.71
N VAL A 432 11.17 7.62 -11.06
CA VAL A 432 10.51 6.54 -11.82
C VAL A 432 11.04 6.47 -13.25
N THR A 433 11.27 7.62 -13.91
CA THR A 433 11.90 7.66 -15.24
C THR A 433 13.34 7.18 -15.18
N ALA A 434 14.14 7.59 -14.19
CA ALA A 434 15.49 7.05 -13.99
C ALA A 434 15.49 5.53 -13.72
N LYS A 435 14.45 4.99 -13.10
CA LYS A 435 14.34 3.57 -12.79
C LYS A 435 13.92 2.71 -13.99
N TRP A 436 12.93 3.15 -14.78
CA TRP A 436 12.26 2.34 -15.79
C TRP A 436 12.51 2.87 -17.22
N PRO A 437 13.35 2.20 -18.03
CA PRO A 437 13.67 2.63 -19.39
C PRO A 437 12.42 2.83 -20.27
N TRP A 438 11.43 1.95 -20.15
CA TRP A 438 10.20 2.05 -20.95
C TRP A 438 9.37 3.30 -20.65
N LEU A 439 9.46 3.85 -19.44
CA LEU A 439 8.76 5.08 -19.07
C LEU A 439 9.58 6.31 -19.47
N ASP A 440 10.90 6.22 -19.35
CA ASP A 440 11.85 7.21 -19.87
C ASP A 440 11.63 7.45 -21.38
N GLU A 441 11.54 6.37 -22.17
CA GLU A 441 11.24 6.39 -23.62
C GLU A 441 9.92 7.13 -23.97
N ARG A 442 8.98 7.19 -23.02
CA ARG A 442 7.65 7.80 -23.19
C ARG A 442 7.55 9.21 -22.61
N THR A 443 8.60 9.68 -21.94
CA THR A 443 8.62 10.99 -21.28
C THR A 443 9.43 11.96 -22.14
N PRO A 444 8.97 13.21 -22.34
CA PRO A 444 9.74 14.21 -23.09
C PRO A 444 11.14 14.40 -22.52
N ALA A 445 12.11 14.74 -23.38
CA ALA A 445 13.48 15.03 -22.95
C ALA A 445 13.50 16.14 -21.88
N GLY A 446 14.28 15.94 -20.81
CA GLY A 446 14.33 16.84 -19.67
C GLY A 446 13.11 16.77 -18.73
N ALA A 447 12.09 15.95 -19.03
CA ALA A 447 10.97 15.71 -18.13
C ALA A 447 11.13 14.39 -17.37
N HIS A 448 10.66 14.38 -16.13
CA HIS A 448 10.92 13.31 -15.17
C HIS A 448 9.68 13.00 -14.34
N VAL A 449 9.45 11.71 -14.10
CA VAL A 449 8.41 11.25 -13.17
C VAL A 449 9.05 10.94 -11.82
N LEU A 450 8.59 11.63 -10.79
CA LEU A 450 9.00 11.45 -9.40
C LEU A 450 7.83 10.92 -8.59
N ARG A 451 8.07 9.93 -7.72
CA ARG A 451 7.05 9.34 -6.87
C ARG A 451 7.47 9.41 -5.41
N LEU A 452 6.77 10.24 -4.64
CA LEU A 452 7.00 10.42 -3.22
C LEU A 452 5.99 9.59 -2.43
N SER A 453 6.44 8.98 -1.33
CA SER A 453 5.58 8.26 -0.41
C SER A 453 5.55 8.96 0.94
N TYR A 454 4.36 9.07 1.50
CA TYR A 454 4.08 9.70 2.78
C TYR A 454 3.47 8.69 3.75
N GLY A 455 3.92 8.76 5.01
CA GLY A 455 3.41 7.95 6.10
C GLY A 455 2.24 8.61 6.85
N PRO A 456 1.85 8.05 8.00
CA PRO A 456 0.87 8.67 8.89
C PRO A 456 1.34 10.04 9.36
N ARG A 457 0.38 10.96 9.55
CA ARG A 457 0.65 12.24 10.21
C ARG A 457 1.14 11.97 11.64
N PRO A 458 2.30 12.51 12.06
CA PRO A 458 2.71 12.41 13.46
C PRO A 458 1.64 13.05 14.36
N ALA A 459 1.32 12.42 15.49
CA ALA A 459 0.38 12.97 16.45
C ALA A 459 0.89 14.35 16.93
N ARG A 460 0.03 15.37 16.94
CA ARG A 460 0.41 16.69 17.46
C ARG A 460 0.69 16.56 18.95
N SER A 461 1.78 17.17 19.44
CA SER A 461 2.08 17.31 20.88
C SER A 461 0.90 17.89 21.67
N ASP A 462 0.08 18.72 21.02
CA ASP A 462 -1.04 19.43 21.63
C ASP A 462 -2.28 18.52 21.81
N GLU A 463 -2.37 17.41 21.08
CA GLU A 463 -3.43 16.40 21.23
C GLU A 463 -3.09 15.37 22.32
N GLN A 464 -1.87 15.40 22.86
CA GLN A 464 -1.40 14.54 23.97
C GLN A 464 -1.03 15.33 25.24
N GLY A 465 -1.36 16.63 25.32
CA GLY A 465 -0.95 17.43 26.47
C GLY A 465 -1.71 18.74 26.65
N ALA A 466 -2.96 18.68 27.11
CA ALA A 466 -3.36 19.59 28.18
C ALA A 466 -2.90 18.99 29.51
N ALA A 467 -1.59 18.90 29.72
CA ALA A 467 -1.05 18.77 31.07
C ALA A 467 -1.34 20.10 31.76
N ALA A 468 -2.43 20.16 32.51
CA ALA A 468 -2.72 21.27 33.40
C ALA A 468 -1.49 21.56 34.28
N PRO A 469 -1.20 22.83 34.59
CA PRO A 469 -0.05 23.19 35.41
C PRO A 469 -0.09 22.42 36.73
N VAL A 470 1.04 21.83 37.11
CA VAL A 470 1.20 21.07 38.36
C VAL A 470 0.96 22.01 39.54
N THR A 471 -0.26 21.99 40.08
CA THR A 471 -0.57 22.57 41.38
C THR A 471 -0.24 21.54 42.46
N THR A 472 0.43 21.97 43.51
CA THR A 472 0.90 21.15 44.65
C THR A 472 -0.22 20.78 45.63
N GLU A 473 -1.47 20.72 45.19
CA GLU A 473 -2.60 20.29 46.02
C GLU A 473 -3.06 18.88 45.60
N PRO A 474 -3.39 17.99 46.56
CA PRO A 474 -3.80 16.63 46.25
C PRO A 474 -5.12 16.64 45.47
N ARG A 475 -5.06 16.17 44.22
CA ARG A 475 -6.21 16.05 43.31
C ARG A 475 -7.23 15.06 43.89
N PRO A 476 -8.54 15.38 43.93
CA PRO A 476 -9.57 14.40 44.28
C PRO A 476 -9.56 13.24 43.27
N PRO A 477 -10.05 12.04 43.64
CA PRO A 477 -10.04 10.87 42.77
C PRO A 477 -10.72 11.21 41.43
N ALA A 478 -10.01 10.95 40.34
CA ALA A 478 -10.45 11.30 39.00
C ALA A 478 -11.76 10.59 38.67
N GLU A 479 -12.79 11.38 38.35
CA GLU A 479 -13.97 10.87 37.67
C GLU A 479 -13.53 10.27 36.32
N GLU A 480 -14.04 9.07 36.04
CA GLU A 480 -13.75 8.31 34.82
C GLU A 480 -14.12 9.15 33.58
N HIS A 481 -13.10 9.63 32.87
CA HIS A 481 -13.29 10.26 31.57
C HIS A 481 -13.82 9.22 30.57
N ASP A 482 -15.01 9.49 30.04
CA ASP A 482 -15.66 8.73 28.97
C ASP A 482 -14.69 8.52 27.80
N GLY A 483 -14.56 7.25 27.37
CA GLY A 483 -13.55 6.77 26.44
C GLY A 483 -13.76 7.28 25.01
N GLY A 484 -13.43 8.54 24.76
CA GLY A 484 -13.42 9.14 23.44
C GLY A 484 -12.53 8.36 22.48
N PHE A 485 -13.13 7.75 21.45
CA PHE A 485 -12.41 7.06 20.39
C PHE A 485 -11.53 8.07 19.64
N ALA A 486 -10.21 7.97 19.76
CA ALA A 486 -9.30 8.79 18.99
C ALA A 486 -9.60 8.61 17.49
N PRO A 487 -9.70 9.68 16.69
CA PRO A 487 -9.96 9.55 15.27
C PRO A 487 -8.85 8.68 14.62
N PRO A 488 -9.19 7.82 13.65
CA PRO A 488 -8.20 6.94 13.05
C PRO A 488 -7.07 7.76 12.40
N PRO A 489 -5.82 7.28 12.44
CA PRO A 489 -4.69 7.98 11.85
C PRO A 489 -4.93 8.21 10.35
N ARG A 490 -4.59 9.40 9.87
CA ARG A 490 -4.70 9.81 8.46
C ARG A 490 -3.33 9.97 7.82
N ALA A 491 -3.27 9.87 6.50
CA ALA A 491 -2.05 10.20 5.77
C ALA A 491 -1.66 11.67 6.04
N LEU A 492 -0.37 11.98 5.93
CA LEU A 492 0.13 13.33 6.21
C LEU A 492 -0.63 14.41 5.42
N THR A 493 -0.91 14.16 4.14
CA THR A 493 -1.55 15.14 3.24
C THR A 493 -3.07 14.96 3.11
N ALA A 494 -3.66 14.10 3.95
CA ALA A 494 -5.10 13.87 3.98
C ALA A 494 -5.87 15.18 4.23
N GLY A 495 -6.81 15.48 3.33
CA GLY A 495 -7.63 16.69 3.34
C GLY A 495 -6.95 17.96 2.82
N LEU A 496 -5.69 17.89 2.37
CA LEU A 496 -5.03 19.04 1.75
C LEU A 496 -5.44 19.18 0.26
N PRO A 497 -5.63 20.41 -0.25
CA PRO A 497 -5.81 20.67 -1.67
C PRO A 497 -4.59 20.25 -2.50
N ASP A 498 -4.81 19.87 -3.76
CA ASP A 498 -3.73 19.39 -4.64
C ASP A 498 -2.60 20.40 -4.84
N ALA A 499 -2.88 21.71 -4.79
CA ALA A 499 -1.84 22.74 -4.86
C ALA A 499 -0.89 22.71 -3.65
N GLU A 500 -1.42 22.47 -2.44
CA GLU A 500 -0.62 22.35 -1.22
C GLU A 500 0.18 21.04 -1.20
N VAL A 501 -0.44 19.94 -1.67
CA VAL A 501 0.25 18.65 -1.84
C VAL A 501 1.37 18.76 -2.87
N ALA A 502 1.14 19.44 -4.00
CA ALA A 502 2.16 19.71 -5.00
C ALA A 502 3.32 20.52 -4.42
N ALA A 503 3.04 21.59 -3.68
CA ALA A 503 4.05 22.42 -3.05
C ALA A 503 4.90 21.63 -2.04
N LEU A 504 4.27 20.81 -1.19
CA LEU A 504 4.96 19.92 -0.27
C LEU A 504 5.86 18.91 -1.01
N ALA A 505 5.30 18.25 -2.02
CA ALA A 505 6.00 17.21 -2.77
C ALA A 505 7.17 17.76 -3.58
N LEU A 506 7.04 18.95 -4.19
CA LEU A 506 8.14 19.64 -4.87
C LEU A 506 9.23 20.07 -3.89
N ALA A 507 8.85 20.57 -2.70
CA ALA A 507 9.80 20.99 -1.67
C ALA A 507 10.58 19.80 -1.08
N ASP A 508 9.92 18.67 -0.85
CA ASP A 508 10.57 17.42 -0.45
C ASP A 508 11.47 16.89 -1.56
N ALA A 509 10.96 16.78 -2.79
CA ALA A 509 11.73 16.31 -3.94
C ALA A 509 12.98 17.17 -4.16
N SER A 510 12.87 18.49 -3.98
CA SER A 510 14.01 19.40 -4.12
C SER A 510 15.13 19.09 -3.14
N ARG A 511 14.78 18.87 -1.87
CA ARG A 511 15.76 18.53 -0.81
C ARG A 511 16.33 17.14 -1.00
N ILE A 512 15.49 16.18 -1.40
CA ILE A 512 15.90 14.79 -1.61
C ILE A 512 16.88 14.68 -2.78
N LEU A 513 16.56 15.32 -3.90
CA LEU A 513 17.33 15.22 -5.14
C LEU A 513 18.46 16.25 -5.22
N ASP A 514 18.47 17.25 -4.33
CA ASP A 514 19.38 18.39 -4.36
C ASP A 514 19.29 19.19 -5.67
N VAL A 515 18.05 19.38 -6.14
CA VAL A 515 17.71 20.10 -7.37
C VAL A 515 16.53 21.02 -7.09
N PRO A 516 16.61 22.35 -7.35
CA PRO A 516 15.49 23.25 -7.12
C PRO A 516 14.27 22.91 -8.01
N LEU A 517 13.18 22.46 -7.40
CA LEU A 517 11.91 22.17 -8.05
C LEU A 517 10.83 23.09 -7.49
N ASP A 518 10.36 24.03 -8.31
CA ASP A 518 9.24 24.93 -7.99
C ASP A 518 8.02 24.64 -8.87
N ALA A 519 6.91 25.33 -8.58
CA ALA A 519 5.64 25.11 -9.28
C ALA A 519 5.72 25.35 -10.80
N SER A 520 6.64 26.20 -11.27
CA SER A 520 6.83 26.45 -12.70
C SER A 520 7.41 25.26 -13.45
N ARG A 521 7.99 24.28 -12.74
CA ARG A 521 8.51 23.03 -13.30
C ARG A 521 7.48 21.90 -13.30
N LEU A 522 6.35 22.05 -12.61
CA LEU A 522 5.31 21.02 -12.55
C LEU A 522 4.52 20.95 -13.87
N ARG A 523 4.31 19.74 -14.39
CA ARG A 523 3.53 19.47 -15.60
C ARG A 523 2.35 18.54 -15.34
N GLY A 524 2.37 17.79 -14.24
CA GLY A 524 1.27 16.92 -13.83
C GLY A 524 1.44 16.41 -12.42
N LEU A 525 0.31 16.11 -11.76
CA LEU A 525 0.27 15.49 -10.44
C LEU A 525 -0.78 14.39 -10.44
N ALA A 526 -0.44 13.27 -9.81
CA ALA A 526 -1.39 12.23 -9.45
C ALA A 526 -1.14 11.84 -7.99
N ARG A 527 -2.19 11.66 -7.20
CA ARG A 527 -2.07 11.21 -5.82
C ARG A 527 -3.05 10.08 -5.52
N ARG A 528 -2.66 9.20 -4.60
CA ARG A 528 -3.54 8.17 -4.04
C ARG A 528 -3.23 7.95 -2.58
N GLU A 529 -4.27 7.98 -1.77
CA GLU A 529 -4.23 7.55 -0.38
C GLU A 529 -4.75 6.11 -0.29
N TRP A 530 -4.06 5.28 0.49
CA TRP A 530 -4.51 3.94 0.85
C TRP A 530 -4.49 3.76 2.36
N ARG A 531 -5.36 2.87 2.79
CA ARG A 531 -5.34 2.29 4.12
C ARG A 531 -4.84 0.86 3.99
N MET A 532 -3.55 0.69 4.25
CA MET A 532 -2.92 -0.62 4.16
C MET A 532 -3.26 -1.42 5.42
N PRO A 533 -3.61 -2.71 5.30
CA PRO A 533 -3.67 -3.58 6.47
C PRO A 533 -2.34 -3.53 7.24
N ALA A 534 -2.40 -3.68 8.56
CA ALA A 534 -1.20 -3.79 9.37
C ALA A 534 -0.28 -4.89 8.78
N PRO A 535 1.00 -4.60 8.48
CA PRO A 535 1.86 -5.57 7.82
C PRO A 535 2.01 -6.85 8.65
N ALA A 536 2.11 -8.00 7.98
CA ALA A 536 2.26 -9.30 8.61
C ALA A 536 3.49 -9.37 9.55
N ALA A 537 4.51 -8.56 9.27
CA ALA A 537 5.71 -8.44 10.06
C ALA A 537 5.59 -7.56 11.31
N ARG A 538 4.39 -7.06 11.64
CA ARG A 538 4.20 -6.31 12.89
C ARG A 538 4.27 -7.27 14.08
N VAL A 539 4.97 -6.89 15.15
CA VAL A 539 4.97 -7.66 16.42
C VAL A 539 3.53 -7.93 16.87
N GLY A 540 3.26 -9.18 17.27
CA GLY A 540 1.93 -9.65 17.68
C GLY A 540 0.98 -10.01 16.54
N ARG A 541 1.30 -9.68 15.28
CA ARG A 541 0.43 -9.98 14.13
C ARG A 541 0.33 -11.47 13.84
N ALA A 542 1.40 -12.25 14.05
CA ALA A 542 1.40 -13.69 13.86
C ALA A 542 0.32 -14.39 14.71
N ALA A 543 0.30 -14.14 16.02
CA ALA A 543 -0.71 -14.67 16.94
C ALA A 543 -2.14 -14.21 16.58
N GLN A 544 -2.30 -12.97 16.08
CA GLN A 544 -3.60 -12.52 15.58
C GLN A 544 -4.04 -13.29 14.33
N LEU A 545 -3.13 -13.53 13.39
CA LEU A 545 -3.42 -14.30 12.17
C LEU A 545 -3.74 -15.76 12.48
N GLU A 546 -3.09 -16.36 13.47
CA GLU A 546 -3.42 -17.72 13.96
C GLU A 546 -4.83 -17.79 14.53
N ARG A 547 -5.23 -16.81 15.36
CA ARG A 547 -6.62 -16.73 15.85
C ARG A 547 -7.62 -16.58 14.71
N ILE A 548 -7.36 -15.70 13.76
CA ILE A 548 -8.23 -15.49 12.59
C ILE A 548 -8.36 -16.79 11.77
N ARG A 549 -7.27 -17.53 11.58
CA ARG A 549 -7.29 -18.83 10.89
C ARG A 549 -8.11 -19.87 11.65
N ALA A 550 -7.92 -19.97 12.96
CA ALA A 550 -8.73 -20.88 13.79
C ALA A 550 -10.24 -20.55 13.76
N GLU A 551 -10.58 -19.26 13.68
CA GLU A 551 -11.96 -18.80 13.51
C GLU A 551 -12.53 -19.14 12.12
N LEU A 552 -11.73 -19.00 11.05
CA LEU A 552 -12.11 -19.39 9.70
C LEU A 552 -12.30 -20.90 9.57
N ASP A 553 -11.42 -21.71 10.17
CA ASP A 553 -11.51 -23.17 10.19
C ASP A 553 -12.79 -23.66 10.88
N ALA A 554 -13.36 -22.85 11.79
CA ALA A 554 -14.63 -23.13 12.45
C ALA A 554 -15.87 -22.79 11.60
N LEU A 555 -15.71 -22.20 10.41
CA LEU A 555 -16.79 -21.76 9.52
C LEU A 555 -16.76 -22.58 8.21
N PRO A 556 -17.49 -23.71 8.13
CA PRO A 556 -17.49 -24.55 6.95
C PRO A 556 -17.89 -23.78 5.71
N GLY A 557 -17.04 -23.84 4.69
CA GLY A 557 -17.27 -23.20 3.41
C GLY A 557 -16.88 -21.73 3.32
N LEU A 558 -16.23 -21.17 4.34
CA LEU A 558 -15.59 -19.86 4.29
C LEU A 558 -14.07 -20.02 4.38
N ASP A 559 -13.32 -19.37 3.50
CA ASP A 559 -11.86 -19.21 3.62
C ASP A 559 -11.50 -17.76 3.30
N ALA A 560 -10.27 -17.36 3.60
CA ALA A 560 -9.78 -16.04 3.31
C ALA A 560 -8.31 -16.00 2.89
N CYS A 561 -7.97 -15.00 2.09
CA CYS A 561 -6.62 -14.70 1.65
C CYS A 561 -6.43 -13.20 1.42
N GLY A 562 -5.26 -12.81 0.94
CA GLY A 562 -4.96 -11.45 0.51
C GLY A 562 -3.99 -10.73 1.43
N THR A 563 -3.78 -9.44 1.17
CA THR A 563 -2.66 -8.66 1.75
C THR A 563 -2.65 -8.62 3.28
N TRP A 564 -3.82 -8.76 3.88
CA TRP A 564 -4.03 -8.73 5.33
C TRP A 564 -3.74 -10.07 6.02
N ILE A 565 -3.70 -11.20 5.29
CA ILE A 565 -3.34 -12.54 5.80
C ILE A 565 -1.97 -12.98 5.32
N ASP A 566 -1.73 -12.90 4.01
CA ASP A 566 -0.59 -13.54 3.35
C ASP A 566 0.66 -12.64 3.32
N GLY A 567 0.52 -11.36 3.65
CA GLY A 567 1.55 -10.34 3.52
C GLY A 567 1.30 -9.39 2.36
N THR A 568 2.01 -8.27 2.33
CA THR A 568 1.65 -7.10 1.50
C THR A 568 2.18 -7.15 0.06
N GLY A 569 3.12 -8.04 -0.25
CA GLY A 569 3.74 -8.15 -1.58
C GLY A 569 3.10 -9.22 -2.47
N LEU A 570 3.12 -9.01 -3.79
CA LEU A 570 2.57 -9.96 -4.79
C LEU A 570 3.16 -11.38 -4.67
N ALA A 571 4.45 -11.47 -4.35
CA ALA A 571 5.14 -12.75 -4.16
C ALA A 571 4.59 -13.57 -2.98
N SER A 572 3.88 -12.94 -2.04
CA SER A 572 3.17 -13.62 -0.96
C SER A 572 1.69 -13.80 -1.26
N VAL A 573 1.05 -12.76 -1.83
CA VAL A 573 -0.39 -12.72 -2.13
C VAL A 573 -0.79 -13.78 -3.16
N ILE A 574 -0.03 -13.93 -4.26
CA ILE A 574 -0.37 -14.87 -5.33
C ILE A 574 -0.37 -16.32 -4.81
N PRO A 575 0.72 -16.83 -4.18
CA PRO A 575 0.70 -18.16 -3.59
C PRO A 575 -0.35 -18.32 -2.48
N GLY A 576 -0.61 -17.27 -1.70
CA GLY A 576 -1.65 -17.27 -0.67
C GLY A 576 -3.05 -17.52 -1.24
N ALA A 577 -3.37 -16.80 -2.31
CA ALA A 577 -4.62 -16.94 -3.04
C ALA A 577 -4.78 -18.33 -3.69
N GLU A 578 -3.72 -18.87 -4.30
CA GLU A 578 -3.73 -20.22 -4.87
C GLU A 578 -3.98 -21.27 -3.78
N ARG A 579 -3.29 -21.19 -2.63
CA ARG A 579 -3.53 -22.11 -1.51
C ARG A 579 -4.93 -22.02 -0.95
N ALA A 580 -5.51 -20.82 -0.87
CA ALA A 580 -6.87 -20.64 -0.37
C ALA A 580 -7.92 -21.20 -1.34
N ALA A 581 -7.71 -21.04 -2.65
CA ALA A 581 -8.52 -21.69 -3.68
C ALA A 581 -8.46 -23.22 -3.58
N GLU A 582 -7.28 -23.80 -3.33
CA GLU A 582 -7.13 -25.24 -3.15
C GLU A 582 -7.75 -25.75 -1.84
N ARG A 583 -7.67 -24.99 -0.75
CA ARG A 583 -8.25 -25.37 0.54
C ARG A 583 -9.77 -25.35 0.50
N ILE A 584 -10.37 -24.31 -0.07
CA ILE A 584 -11.83 -24.11 -0.03
C ILE A 584 -12.62 -25.15 -0.86
N LEU A 585 -11.95 -25.81 -1.81
CA LEU A 585 -12.52 -26.90 -2.61
C LEU A 585 -12.38 -28.30 -1.96
N ARG A 586 -11.55 -28.44 -0.92
CA ARG A 586 -11.46 -29.67 -0.12
C ARG A 586 -12.59 -29.69 0.91
#